data_AF-A0AA87FEV2-F1
#
_entry.id   AF-A0AA87FEV2-F1
#
_cell.length_a   1.000
_cell.length_b   1.000
_cell.length_c   1.000
_cell.angle_alpha   90.00
_cell.angle_beta   90.00
_cell.angle_gamma   90.00
#
_symmetry.space_group_name_H-M   'P 1'
#
loop_
_entity.id
_entity.type
_entity.pdbx_description
1 polymer ?
#
loop_
_entity_poly.entity_id
_entity_poly.type
_entity_poly.pdbx_seq_one_letter_code
_entity_poly.pdbx_strand_id
1 'polypeptide(L)'
;MKKIYPLFLALLLVACAQQSETNSSSSATGTSEATVTNGSTSLEDTDYYGKYEEEDLDASYESSSAIAIKLAGSQTEAGEGFTVDDQTVTITSAGTYMVSGSLTDGQLKINVDKEAKVHLIFAGVSITNANSSAVVIEQAEKVITTLAADTTNTLTDGTSYTFAEGETEPDAAFYSKDDLSINGEGKLVIEGNYSNGIRSKDDLVLASGTYEITAKNNAIKGKDSVSIRDGNYTLTTSEGDGIQANNTEDATKGYIGIDGGIFTI
;
A
#
# COMPACT_ATOMS: atom_id res chain seq x y z
N MET A 1 65.37 -33.04 -17.50
CA MET A 1 66.77 -33.06 -16.97
C MET A 1 67.39 -31.67 -17.13
N LYS A 2 68.43 -31.34 -16.35
CA LYS A 2 69.38 -30.20 -16.49
C LYS A 2 68.87 -28.79 -16.88
N LYS A 3 69.16 -27.82 -16.01
CA LYS A 3 69.13 -26.36 -16.27
C LYS A 3 70.19 -25.95 -17.31
N ILE A 4 70.07 -24.75 -17.91
CA ILE A 4 71.13 -23.70 -18.00
C ILE A 4 70.65 -22.48 -18.85
N TYR A 5 70.87 -21.26 -18.34
CA TYR A 5 70.80 -19.93 -19.00
C TYR A 5 72.24 -19.51 -19.42
N PRO A 6 72.53 -18.58 -20.37
CA PRO A 6 72.10 -17.16 -20.39
C PRO A 6 71.87 -16.62 -21.84
N LEU A 7 72.12 -15.38 -22.33
CA LEU A 7 72.74 -14.11 -21.87
C LEU A 7 72.31 -12.91 -22.79
N PHE A 8 72.66 -11.66 -22.42
CA PHE A 8 72.47 -10.37 -23.12
C PHE A 8 70.99 -9.91 -23.31
N LEU A 9 70.52 -8.74 -22.83
CA LEU A 9 71.00 -7.34 -22.82
C LEU A 9 70.53 -6.53 -24.04
N ALA A 10 69.50 -5.71 -23.83
CA ALA A 10 69.25 -4.47 -24.57
C ALA A 10 68.62 -3.45 -23.61
N LEU A 11 69.20 -2.25 -23.52
CA LEU A 11 68.70 -1.16 -22.69
C LEU A 11 67.85 -0.22 -23.55
N LEU A 12 66.71 0.25 -23.06
CA LEU A 12 66.06 1.46 -23.55
C LEU A 12 65.23 2.11 -22.43
N LEU A 13 65.80 3.12 -21.77
CA LEU A 13 65.09 3.98 -20.84
C LEU A 13 64.44 5.14 -21.60
N VAL A 14 63.17 5.40 -21.32
CA VAL A 14 62.51 6.68 -21.63
C VAL A 14 61.80 7.14 -20.36
N ALA A 15 62.24 8.28 -19.82
CA ALA A 15 61.56 9.01 -18.76
C ALA A 15 60.45 9.90 -19.36
N CYS A 16 59.53 10.49 -18.61
CA CYS A 16 59.46 10.62 -17.15
C CYS A 16 58.00 10.64 -16.68
N ALA A 17 57.73 10.09 -15.49
CA ALA A 17 56.47 10.29 -14.79
C ALA A 17 56.81 10.53 -13.31
N GLN A 18 56.53 11.74 -12.81
CA GLN A 18 56.83 12.10 -11.42
C GLN A 18 55.88 13.16 -10.89
N GLN A 19 54.87 12.70 -10.15
CA GLN A 19 54.58 13.28 -8.84
C GLN A 19 54.15 12.12 -7.92
N SER A 20 54.57 12.16 -6.65
CA SER A 20 54.40 11.04 -5.72
C SER A 20 54.21 11.55 -4.30
N GLU A 21 53.12 11.12 -3.67
CA GLU A 21 53.01 10.77 -2.24
C GLU A 21 52.03 9.56 -2.25
N THR A 22 52.35 8.34 -1.78
CA THR A 22 52.93 7.90 -0.49
C THR A 22 51.99 8.28 0.66
N ASN A 23 51.42 7.36 1.45
CA ASN A 23 52.10 6.26 2.13
C ASN A 23 51.26 4.95 2.23
N SER A 24 51.85 3.89 2.80
CA SER A 24 51.40 2.49 2.66
C SER A 24 50.52 1.93 3.79
N SER A 25 49.55 1.10 3.38
CA SER A 25 49.08 -0.17 3.98
C SER A 25 49.14 -0.42 5.50
N SER A 26 47.98 -0.82 6.04
CA SER A 26 47.90 -1.91 7.02
C SER A 26 46.55 -2.63 6.93
N SER A 27 46.54 -3.94 6.71
CA SER A 27 45.34 -4.78 6.74
C SER A 27 45.14 -5.41 8.12
N ALA A 28 43.89 -5.41 8.60
CA ALA A 28 43.49 -6.15 9.80
C ALA A 28 42.03 -6.62 9.67
N THR A 29 41.81 -7.93 9.76
CA THR A 29 40.48 -8.51 9.94
C THR A 29 40.09 -8.44 11.42
N GLY A 30 38.88 -7.98 11.70
CA GLY A 30 38.36 -7.91 13.07
C GLY A 30 36.85 -8.16 13.10
N THR A 31 36.45 -9.33 13.61
CA THR A 31 35.06 -9.60 13.99
C THR A 31 34.78 -8.87 15.30
N SER A 32 33.63 -8.22 15.41
CA SER A 32 33.09 -7.75 16.69
C SER A 32 31.57 -7.72 16.62
N GLU A 33 30.93 -8.32 17.61
CA GLU A 33 29.47 -8.28 17.77
C GLU A 33 29.06 -6.87 18.22
N ALA A 34 28.14 -6.23 17.52
CA ALA A 34 27.53 -4.98 17.94
C ALA A 34 26.19 -5.26 18.62
N THR A 35 26.07 -4.90 19.90
CA THR A 35 24.85 -5.09 20.69
C THR A 35 23.72 -4.22 20.16
N VAL A 36 22.61 -4.83 19.73
CA VAL A 36 21.39 -4.11 19.36
C VAL A 36 20.84 -3.39 20.58
N THR A 37 20.93 -2.07 20.58
CA THR A 37 20.28 -1.21 21.57
C THR A 37 18.96 -0.77 20.96
N ASN A 38 17.84 -1.23 21.51
CA ASN A 38 16.51 -0.99 20.96
C ASN A 38 16.03 0.44 21.26
N GLY A 39 16.56 1.40 20.49
CA GLY A 39 16.12 2.80 20.54
C GLY A 39 14.83 2.98 19.74
N SER A 40 13.74 3.31 20.42
CA SER A 40 12.52 3.80 19.78
C SER A 40 12.81 5.15 19.15
N THR A 41 12.88 5.19 17.80
CA THR A 41 12.94 6.41 17.02
C THR A 41 11.51 6.82 16.65
N SER A 42 10.98 7.80 17.37
CA SER A 42 9.80 8.57 16.95
C SER A 42 9.97 9.01 15.49
N LEU A 43 8.95 8.82 14.64
CA LEU A 43 8.97 9.17 13.21
C LEU A 43 8.83 10.69 12.94
N GLU A 44 9.14 11.51 13.95
CA GLU A 44 9.21 12.96 13.85
C GLU A 44 10.61 13.34 13.33
N ASP A 45 10.67 14.10 12.23
CA ASP A 45 11.89 14.57 11.53
C ASP A 45 12.57 13.57 10.55
N THR A 46 11.84 13.22 9.49
CA THR A 46 12.43 12.87 8.18
C THR A 46 11.78 13.70 7.08
N ASP A 47 12.58 14.15 6.10
CA ASP A 47 12.28 15.18 5.09
C ASP A 47 11.35 14.67 3.95
N TYR A 48 10.15 14.20 4.33
CA TYR A 48 9.14 13.64 3.43
C TYR A 48 8.08 14.67 2.99
N TYR A 49 7.52 14.46 1.80
CA TYR A 49 6.39 15.23 1.27
C TYR A 49 5.03 14.70 1.74
N GLY A 50 4.92 13.39 1.97
CA GLY A 50 3.76 12.74 2.58
C GLY A 50 3.82 12.75 4.11
N LYS A 51 2.67 12.47 4.74
CA LYS A 51 2.57 12.19 6.19
C LYS A 51 2.29 10.71 6.41
N TYR A 52 2.91 10.14 7.43
CA TYR A 52 2.84 8.72 7.76
C TYR A 52 2.89 8.53 9.27
N GLU A 53 1.99 7.72 9.81
CA GLU A 53 2.06 7.22 11.19
C GLU A 53 2.82 5.89 11.23
N GLU A 54 3.28 5.46 12.41
CA GLU A 54 4.01 4.19 12.58
C GLU A 54 3.19 2.98 12.10
N GLU A 55 1.88 3.00 12.36
CA GLU A 55 0.92 1.97 11.94
C GLU A 55 0.59 1.98 10.43
N ASP A 56 0.83 3.08 9.71
CA ASP A 56 0.70 3.09 8.24
C ASP A 56 1.82 2.27 7.58
N LEU A 57 3.01 2.27 8.21
CA LEU A 57 4.21 1.62 7.72
C LEU A 57 4.35 0.17 8.25
N ASP A 58 3.62 -0.20 9.31
CA ASP A 58 3.59 -1.56 9.85
C ASP A 58 2.67 -2.48 9.03
N ALA A 59 3.28 -3.38 8.26
CA ALA A 59 2.59 -4.42 7.51
C ALA A 59 2.58 -5.79 8.23
N SER A 60 2.98 -5.84 9.51
CA SER A 60 3.07 -7.10 10.27
C SER A 60 1.71 -7.53 10.84
N TYR A 61 1.42 -8.83 10.82
CA TYR A 61 0.19 -9.39 11.39
C TYR A 61 0.37 -10.86 11.80
N GLU A 62 -0.27 -11.24 12.90
CA GLU A 62 -0.28 -12.63 13.38
C GLU A 62 -1.52 -13.38 12.88
N SER A 63 -1.34 -14.15 11.80
CA SER A 63 -2.42 -14.86 11.10
C SER A 63 -3.21 -15.85 11.95
N SER A 64 -2.67 -16.32 13.09
CA SER A 64 -3.37 -17.18 14.05
C SER A 64 -4.27 -16.44 15.04
N SER A 65 -4.15 -15.12 15.15
CA SER A 65 -5.03 -14.26 15.98
C SER A 65 -5.96 -13.36 15.16
N ALA A 66 -5.74 -13.23 13.85
CA ALA A 66 -6.64 -12.52 12.95
C ALA A 66 -7.98 -13.25 12.79
N ILE A 67 -9.09 -12.51 12.82
CA ILE A 67 -10.44 -13.03 12.59
C ILE A 67 -10.57 -13.39 11.11
N ALA A 68 -10.77 -14.68 10.81
CA ALA A 68 -10.81 -15.15 9.42
C ALA A 68 -12.18 -14.94 8.77
N ILE A 69 -12.26 -14.06 7.77
CA ILE A 69 -13.42 -13.89 6.89
C ILE A 69 -13.17 -14.69 5.60
N LYS A 70 -14.06 -15.65 5.31
CA LYS A 70 -14.00 -16.51 4.13
C LYS A 70 -15.20 -16.24 3.22
N LEU A 71 -15.00 -15.38 2.23
CA LEU A 71 -16.01 -14.99 1.27
C LEU A 71 -16.33 -16.16 0.33
N ALA A 72 -17.59 -16.56 0.28
CA ALA A 72 -18.10 -17.70 -0.48
C ALA A 72 -19.45 -17.39 -1.15
N GLY A 73 -19.62 -16.16 -1.65
CA GLY A 73 -20.90 -15.64 -2.12
C GLY A 73 -21.99 -15.76 -1.04
N SER A 74 -23.16 -16.28 -1.40
CA SER A 74 -24.27 -16.57 -0.49
C SER A 74 -24.02 -17.71 0.50
N GLN A 75 -22.83 -18.31 0.53
CA GLN A 75 -22.40 -19.30 1.54
C GLN A 75 -21.37 -18.71 2.53
N THR A 76 -21.22 -17.38 2.56
CA THR A 76 -20.37 -16.69 3.54
C THR A 76 -21.04 -16.76 4.92
N GLU A 77 -20.38 -17.38 5.89
CA GLU A 77 -20.87 -17.50 7.27
C GLU A 77 -20.45 -16.27 8.11
N ALA A 78 -21.35 -15.78 8.97
CA ALA A 78 -21.05 -14.71 9.93
C ALA A 78 -20.21 -15.23 11.12
N GLY A 79 -19.49 -14.33 11.79
CA GLY A 79 -18.54 -14.70 12.84
C GLY A 79 -18.43 -13.68 13.96
N GLU A 80 -17.35 -13.77 14.74
CA GLU A 80 -17.05 -12.79 15.79
C GLU A 80 -16.62 -11.46 15.16
N GLY A 81 -17.21 -10.35 15.61
CA GLY A 81 -16.88 -9.01 15.12
C GLY A 81 -17.31 -8.70 13.67
N PHE A 82 -18.07 -9.56 12.98
CA PHE A 82 -18.64 -9.27 11.67
C PHE A 82 -19.98 -9.99 11.40
N THR A 83 -20.89 -9.33 10.70
CA THR A 83 -22.17 -9.87 10.25
C THR A 83 -22.18 -10.16 8.75
N VAL A 84 -23.16 -10.94 8.29
CA VAL A 84 -23.45 -11.16 6.86
C VAL A 84 -24.95 -10.97 6.65
N ASP A 85 -25.31 -10.18 5.64
CA ASP A 85 -26.70 -9.97 5.18
C ASP A 85 -26.72 -10.13 3.65
N ASP A 86 -27.39 -11.17 3.15
CA ASP A 86 -27.26 -11.74 1.80
C ASP A 86 -25.79 -11.95 1.32
N GLN A 87 -25.21 -10.96 0.63
CA GLN A 87 -23.80 -10.94 0.18
C GLN A 87 -23.07 -9.66 0.64
N THR A 88 -23.59 -8.97 1.65
CA THR A 88 -22.94 -7.84 2.33
C THR A 88 -22.32 -8.34 3.63
N VAL A 89 -20.99 -8.35 3.70
CA VAL A 89 -20.23 -8.72 4.91
C VAL A 89 -19.85 -7.44 5.63
N THR A 90 -20.34 -7.22 6.85
CA THR A 90 -20.08 -5.99 7.61
C THR A 90 -19.21 -6.28 8.82
N ILE A 91 -17.99 -5.75 8.86
CA ILE A 91 -17.15 -5.67 10.05
C ILE A 91 -17.75 -4.64 11.01
N THR A 92 -18.01 -5.05 12.25
CA THR A 92 -18.78 -4.31 13.27
C THR A 92 -18.03 -4.15 14.59
N SER A 93 -16.71 -4.42 14.62
CA SER A 93 -15.86 -4.24 15.81
C SER A 93 -14.41 -3.93 15.42
N ALA A 94 -13.65 -3.36 16.35
CA ALA A 94 -12.21 -3.17 16.21
C ALA A 94 -11.48 -4.52 16.16
N GLY A 95 -10.39 -4.62 15.40
CA GLY A 95 -9.53 -5.81 15.38
C GLY A 95 -8.81 -6.05 14.05
N THR A 96 -8.07 -7.14 13.99
CA THR A 96 -7.41 -7.63 12.77
C THR A 96 -8.27 -8.69 12.09
N TYR A 97 -8.61 -8.49 10.81
CA TYR A 97 -9.47 -9.37 10.02
C TYR A 97 -8.72 -9.85 8.78
N MET A 98 -8.58 -11.17 8.62
CA MET A 98 -7.95 -11.78 7.45
C MET A 98 -9.01 -12.23 6.45
N VAL A 99 -9.12 -11.52 5.34
CA VAL A 99 -10.17 -11.70 4.32
C VAL A 99 -9.62 -12.46 3.12
N SER A 100 -10.33 -13.50 2.71
CA SER A 100 -9.96 -14.38 1.59
C SER A 100 -11.20 -14.92 0.88
N GLY A 101 -11.05 -15.40 -0.36
CA GLY A 101 -12.16 -15.94 -1.15
C GLY A 101 -12.88 -14.89 -1.98
N SER A 102 -14.14 -15.12 -2.34
CA SER A 102 -14.84 -14.27 -3.32
C SER A 102 -16.31 -13.96 -3.05
N LEU A 103 -16.73 -12.75 -3.44
CA LEU A 103 -18.13 -12.35 -3.67
C LEU A 103 -18.26 -11.94 -5.15
N THR A 104 -19.23 -12.50 -5.88
CA THR A 104 -19.41 -12.19 -7.31
C THR A 104 -20.43 -11.08 -7.58
N ASP A 105 -21.27 -10.77 -6.59
CA ASP A 105 -22.15 -9.59 -6.57
C ASP A 105 -22.47 -9.27 -5.10
N GLY A 106 -21.53 -8.61 -4.42
CA GLY A 106 -21.59 -8.37 -2.97
C GLY A 106 -20.58 -7.33 -2.50
N GLN A 107 -20.58 -7.04 -1.20
CA GLN A 107 -19.80 -5.94 -0.62
C GLN A 107 -19.09 -6.37 0.67
N LEU A 108 -17.86 -5.92 0.85
CA LEU A 108 -17.22 -5.87 2.16
C LEU A 108 -17.40 -4.47 2.73
N LYS A 109 -17.98 -4.38 3.93
CA LYS A 109 -18.30 -3.12 4.61
C LYS A 109 -17.60 -3.05 5.95
N ILE A 110 -17.07 -1.89 6.31
CA ILE A 110 -16.52 -1.60 7.64
C ILE A 110 -17.40 -0.50 8.24
N ASN A 111 -18.04 -0.77 9.37
CA ASN A 111 -18.82 0.21 10.14
C ASN A 111 -18.64 -0.14 11.63
N VAL A 112 -17.62 0.47 12.23
CA VAL A 112 -17.20 0.29 13.62
C VAL A 112 -17.38 1.59 14.41
N ASP A 113 -16.92 1.66 15.66
CA ASP A 113 -16.92 2.94 16.38
C ASP A 113 -15.97 3.94 15.69
N LYS A 114 -16.29 5.24 15.76
CA LYS A 114 -15.47 6.30 15.16
C LYS A 114 -14.12 6.54 15.87
N GLU A 115 -13.94 5.96 17.06
CA GLU A 115 -12.67 5.90 17.80
C GLU A 115 -12.05 4.48 17.74
N ALA A 116 -12.41 3.67 16.72
CA ALA A 116 -11.92 2.31 16.54
C ALA A 116 -11.18 2.12 15.22
N LYS A 117 -9.97 1.54 15.30
CA LYS A 117 -9.17 1.12 14.15
C LYS A 117 -9.50 -0.32 13.73
N VAL A 118 -9.38 -0.58 12.42
CA VAL A 118 -9.50 -1.93 11.84
C VAL A 118 -8.27 -2.23 10.99
N HIS A 119 -7.69 -3.41 11.19
CA HIS A 119 -6.56 -3.90 10.40
C HIS A 119 -7.04 -5.01 9.46
N LEU A 120 -7.00 -4.76 8.16
CA LEU A 120 -7.68 -5.52 7.14
C LEU A 120 -6.65 -6.25 6.26
N ILE A 121 -6.42 -7.53 6.51
CA ILE A 121 -5.44 -8.32 5.76
C ILE A 121 -6.14 -8.90 4.51
N PHE A 122 -5.78 -8.40 3.34
CA PHE A 122 -6.24 -8.92 2.06
C PHE A 122 -5.35 -10.08 1.62
N ALA A 123 -5.88 -11.30 1.78
CA ALA A 123 -5.18 -12.58 1.61
C ALA A 123 -5.78 -13.42 0.47
N GLY A 124 -5.80 -12.85 -0.74
CA GLY A 124 -6.44 -13.46 -1.91
C GLY A 124 -7.96 -13.24 -1.90
N VAL A 125 -8.38 -11.97 -1.77
CA VAL A 125 -9.79 -11.55 -1.81
C VAL A 125 -10.20 -11.10 -3.21
N SER A 126 -11.40 -11.49 -3.67
CA SER A 126 -11.96 -11.07 -4.96
C SER A 126 -13.42 -10.66 -4.82
N ILE A 127 -13.71 -9.36 -4.83
CA ILE A 127 -15.06 -8.82 -4.66
C ILE A 127 -15.49 -8.05 -5.90
N THR A 128 -16.59 -8.49 -6.51
CA THR A 128 -17.35 -7.74 -7.50
C THR A 128 -18.67 -7.29 -6.89
N ASN A 129 -19.08 -6.06 -7.14
CA ASN A 129 -20.41 -5.53 -6.83
C ASN A 129 -21.00 -4.89 -8.10
N ALA A 130 -22.18 -5.30 -8.53
CA ALA A 130 -22.78 -4.80 -9.78
C ALA A 130 -23.48 -3.43 -9.64
N ASN A 131 -23.68 -2.93 -8.42
CA ASN A 131 -24.57 -1.79 -8.13
C ASN A 131 -24.09 -0.82 -7.03
N SER A 132 -22.89 -1.04 -6.48
CA SER A 132 -22.21 -0.19 -5.51
C SER A 132 -20.71 -0.53 -5.49
N SER A 133 -19.97 -0.04 -4.50
CA SER A 133 -18.56 -0.36 -4.28
C SER A 133 -18.35 -1.82 -3.87
N ALA A 134 -17.18 -2.37 -4.23
CA ALA A 134 -16.71 -3.65 -3.72
C ALA A 134 -16.35 -3.56 -2.23
N VAL A 135 -15.69 -2.47 -1.81
CA VAL A 135 -15.35 -2.21 -0.40
C VAL A 135 -15.81 -0.81 0.02
N VAL A 136 -16.49 -0.73 1.17
CA VAL A 136 -16.94 0.53 1.79
C VAL A 136 -16.53 0.59 3.25
N ILE A 137 -15.71 1.57 3.61
CA ILE A 137 -15.54 2.01 4.99
C ILE A 137 -16.54 3.15 5.21
N GLU A 138 -17.53 2.91 6.06
CA GLU A 138 -18.58 3.87 6.41
C GLU A 138 -18.31 4.58 7.74
N GLN A 139 -17.65 3.92 8.67
CA GLN A 139 -17.18 4.54 9.91
C GLN A 139 -16.02 3.74 10.50
N ALA A 140 -14.90 4.41 10.76
CA ALA A 140 -13.77 3.98 11.58
C ALA A 140 -13.00 5.22 12.09
N GLU A 141 -12.01 5.03 12.96
CA GLU A 141 -10.97 6.06 13.19
C GLU A 141 -10.00 6.08 12.00
N LYS A 142 -9.44 4.90 11.68
CA LYS A 142 -8.63 4.62 10.49
C LYS A 142 -8.80 3.14 10.13
N VAL A 143 -8.72 2.80 8.84
CA VAL A 143 -8.55 1.41 8.39
C VAL A 143 -7.20 1.23 7.70
N ILE A 144 -6.42 0.28 8.21
CA ILE A 144 -5.13 -0.11 7.64
C ILE A 144 -5.34 -1.40 6.84
N THR A 145 -5.02 -1.40 5.55
CA THR A 145 -5.24 -2.54 4.65
C THR A 145 -3.91 -3.13 4.21
N THR A 146 -3.56 -4.29 4.75
CA THR A 146 -2.32 -4.98 4.40
C THR A 146 -2.56 -5.98 3.27
N LEU A 147 -1.88 -5.77 2.14
CA LEU A 147 -1.84 -6.69 1.01
C LEU A 147 -0.86 -7.83 1.34
N ALA A 148 -1.38 -9.02 1.61
CA ALA A 148 -0.56 -10.17 2.01
C ALA A 148 0.41 -10.59 0.88
N ALA A 149 1.65 -10.93 1.25
CA ALA A 149 2.68 -11.39 0.32
C ALA A 149 2.21 -12.59 -0.53
N ASP A 150 2.72 -12.69 -1.75
CA ASP A 150 2.33 -13.67 -2.78
C ASP A 150 0.82 -13.71 -3.14
N THR A 151 -0.01 -12.76 -2.69
CA THR A 151 -1.43 -12.69 -3.06
C THR A 151 -1.72 -11.64 -4.13
N THR A 152 -2.77 -11.90 -4.91
CA THR A 152 -3.43 -10.89 -5.76
C THR A 152 -4.87 -10.75 -5.29
N ASN A 153 -5.30 -9.51 -5.10
CA ASN A 153 -6.60 -9.14 -4.55
C ASN A 153 -7.32 -8.28 -5.57
N THR A 154 -8.60 -8.52 -5.83
CA THR A 154 -9.35 -7.89 -6.94
C THR A 154 -10.62 -7.23 -6.42
N LEU A 155 -10.79 -5.94 -6.71
CA LEU A 155 -11.99 -5.16 -6.35
C LEU A 155 -12.62 -4.55 -7.61
N THR A 156 -13.88 -4.87 -7.87
CA THR A 156 -14.61 -4.42 -9.07
C THR A 156 -15.95 -3.81 -8.69
N ASP A 157 -16.18 -2.56 -9.08
CA ASP A 157 -17.50 -1.92 -8.94
C ASP A 157 -18.34 -1.98 -10.22
N GLY A 158 -19.62 -1.63 -10.10
CA GLY A 158 -20.58 -1.61 -11.20
C GLY A 158 -20.56 -0.29 -11.95
N THR A 159 -20.85 -0.29 -13.26
CA THR A 159 -20.91 0.93 -14.11
C THR A 159 -21.96 1.98 -13.68
N SER A 160 -22.79 1.68 -12.69
CA SER A 160 -23.88 2.52 -12.20
C SER A 160 -24.24 2.14 -10.76
N TYR A 161 -24.26 3.11 -9.85
CA TYR A 161 -24.56 2.86 -8.43
C TYR A 161 -26.04 3.08 -8.10
N THR A 162 -26.52 2.37 -7.08
CA THR A 162 -27.84 2.59 -6.46
C THR A 162 -27.66 3.30 -5.12
N PHE A 163 -28.25 4.49 -4.99
CA PHE A 163 -28.16 5.32 -3.78
C PHE A 163 -29.50 5.38 -3.03
N ALA A 164 -29.44 5.76 -1.75
CA ALA A 164 -30.62 6.22 -1.03
C ALA A 164 -31.02 7.64 -1.51
N GLU A 165 -32.27 8.04 -1.26
CA GLU A 165 -32.81 9.35 -1.65
C GLU A 165 -31.98 10.50 -1.04
N GLY A 166 -31.27 11.25 -1.90
CA GLY A 166 -30.40 12.37 -1.53
C GLY A 166 -28.91 12.03 -1.38
N GLU A 167 -28.54 10.73 -1.35
CA GLU A 167 -27.14 10.30 -1.28
C GLU A 167 -26.46 10.31 -2.65
N THR A 168 -25.13 10.48 -2.65
CA THR A 168 -24.28 10.49 -3.86
C THR A 168 -22.98 9.69 -3.70
N GLU A 169 -22.82 9.03 -2.56
CA GLU A 169 -21.63 8.27 -2.17
C GLU A 169 -22.06 6.88 -1.63
N PRO A 170 -21.21 5.84 -1.71
CA PRO A 170 -19.81 5.84 -2.16
C PRO A 170 -19.65 6.11 -3.67
N ASP A 171 -18.45 6.49 -4.11
CA ASP A 171 -18.13 6.70 -5.54
C ASP A 171 -16.74 6.18 -5.95
N ALA A 172 -16.30 5.07 -5.35
CA ALA A 172 -15.07 4.37 -5.74
C ALA A 172 -15.18 2.86 -5.51
N ALA A 173 -14.42 2.03 -6.22
CA ALA A 173 -14.44 0.58 -6.02
C ALA A 173 -13.94 0.17 -4.62
N PHE A 174 -12.90 0.84 -4.12
CA PHE A 174 -12.53 0.86 -2.71
C PHE A 174 -12.76 2.27 -2.17
N TYR A 175 -13.78 2.45 -1.34
CA TYR A 175 -14.20 3.75 -0.84
C TYR A 175 -14.13 3.83 0.70
N SER A 176 -13.69 4.96 1.24
CA SER A 176 -13.70 5.29 2.67
C SER A 176 -14.32 6.65 2.97
N LYS A 177 -15.10 6.72 4.05
CA LYS A 177 -15.58 7.99 4.65
C LYS A 177 -14.55 8.63 5.60
N ASP A 178 -13.64 7.84 6.13
CA ASP A 178 -12.61 8.21 7.12
C ASP A 178 -11.21 7.83 6.59
N ASP A 179 -10.16 7.95 7.39
CA ASP A 179 -8.77 7.67 6.95
C ASP A 179 -8.55 6.22 6.49
N LEU A 180 -7.85 6.09 5.35
CA LEU A 180 -7.49 4.80 4.74
C LEU A 180 -5.98 4.73 4.52
N SER A 181 -5.38 3.65 5.01
CA SER A 181 -3.98 3.30 4.78
C SER A 181 -3.87 1.96 4.06
N ILE A 182 -2.94 1.81 3.12
CA ILE A 182 -2.70 0.55 2.40
C ILE A 182 -1.19 0.26 2.35
N ASN A 183 -0.79 -0.94 2.75
CA ASN A 183 0.61 -1.37 2.83
C ASN A 183 0.78 -2.86 2.48
N GLY A 184 2.02 -3.35 2.53
CA GLY A 184 2.36 -4.77 2.33
C GLY A 184 3.00 -5.08 0.97
N GLU A 185 3.26 -6.37 0.75
CA GLU A 185 3.98 -6.86 -0.45
C GLU A 185 3.05 -7.39 -1.55
N GLY A 186 1.78 -7.62 -1.23
CA GLY A 186 0.79 -8.16 -2.16
C GLY A 186 0.37 -7.22 -3.28
N LYS A 187 -0.43 -7.76 -4.20
CA LYS A 187 -1.00 -7.03 -5.33
C LYS A 187 -2.49 -6.71 -5.12
N LEU A 188 -2.90 -5.52 -5.53
CA LEU A 188 -4.27 -5.04 -5.57
C LEU A 188 -4.63 -4.62 -7.01
N VAL A 189 -5.64 -5.27 -7.58
CA VAL A 189 -6.23 -4.99 -8.90
C VAL A 189 -7.58 -4.32 -8.67
N ILE A 190 -7.83 -3.20 -9.35
CA ILE A 190 -9.08 -2.44 -9.19
C ILE A 190 -9.66 -2.07 -10.55
N GLU A 191 -10.96 -2.32 -10.69
CA GLU A 191 -11.78 -1.90 -11.82
C GLU A 191 -12.90 -0.96 -11.30
N GLY A 192 -12.59 0.34 -11.25
CA GLY A 192 -13.47 1.43 -10.82
C GLY A 192 -14.34 1.94 -11.98
N ASN A 193 -15.34 1.15 -12.36
CA ASN A 193 -16.22 1.38 -13.51
C ASN A 193 -17.17 2.57 -13.32
N TYR A 194 -17.62 2.86 -12.09
CA TYR A 194 -18.55 3.96 -11.81
C TYR A 194 -17.87 5.33 -11.85
N SER A 195 -16.79 5.48 -11.09
CA SER A 195 -16.09 6.75 -10.88
C SER A 195 -14.63 6.50 -10.50
N ASN A 196 -14.27 6.44 -9.22
CA ASN A 196 -12.86 6.35 -8.81
C ASN A 196 -12.39 4.90 -8.54
N GLY A 197 -11.07 4.66 -8.56
CA GLY A 197 -10.50 3.37 -8.17
C GLY A 197 -10.46 3.21 -6.64
N ILE A 198 -9.52 3.91 -6.01
CA ILE A 198 -9.41 4.05 -4.54
C ILE A 198 -9.84 5.46 -4.15
N ARG A 199 -10.67 5.60 -3.10
CA ARG A 199 -10.98 6.89 -2.49
C ARG A 199 -10.97 6.90 -0.97
N SER A 200 -10.27 7.88 -0.39
CA SER A 200 -10.54 8.38 0.97
C SER A 200 -11.27 9.72 0.92
N LYS A 201 -12.15 9.92 1.88
CA LYS A 201 -12.85 11.19 2.15
C LYS A 201 -12.13 12.10 3.12
N ASP A 202 -11.10 11.60 3.81
CA ASP A 202 -10.14 12.40 4.55
C ASP A 202 -8.73 12.10 3.98
N ASP A 203 -7.77 11.60 4.76
CA ASP A 203 -6.41 11.30 4.29
C ASP A 203 -6.31 9.87 3.69
N LEU A 204 -5.42 9.71 2.69
CA LEU A 204 -5.14 8.43 2.02
C LEU A 204 -3.63 8.16 2.01
N VAL A 205 -3.21 7.08 2.67
CA VAL A 205 -1.81 6.65 2.72
C VAL A 205 -1.63 5.38 1.90
N LEU A 206 -0.63 5.38 1.01
CA LEU A 206 -0.20 4.19 0.26
C LEU A 206 1.28 3.98 0.56
N ALA A 207 1.57 3.12 1.54
CA ALA A 207 2.92 2.95 2.07
C ALA A 207 3.78 1.99 1.23
N SER A 208 3.16 0.96 0.65
CA SER A 208 3.81 -0.10 -0.11
C SER A 208 2.78 -0.96 -0.86
N GLY A 209 3.22 -1.76 -1.83
CA GLY A 209 2.39 -2.72 -2.55
C GLY A 209 2.55 -2.66 -4.06
N THR A 210 1.75 -3.46 -4.78
CA THR A 210 1.60 -3.40 -6.24
C THR A 210 0.16 -3.12 -6.62
N TYR A 211 -0.08 -2.08 -7.40
CA TYR A 211 -1.39 -1.56 -7.75
C TYR A 211 -1.58 -1.56 -9.26
N GLU A 212 -2.63 -2.22 -9.75
CA GLU A 212 -3.13 -2.12 -11.13
C GLU A 212 -4.56 -1.56 -11.04
N ILE A 213 -4.75 -0.29 -11.39
CA ILE A 213 -6.00 0.43 -11.19
C ILE A 213 -6.51 0.99 -12.52
N THR A 214 -7.52 0.34 -13.08
CA THR A 214 -8.39 0.91 -14.10
C THR A 214 -9.49 1.70 -13.38
N ALA A 215 -9.69 2.96 -13.72
CA ALA A 215 -10.80 3.76 -13.20
C ALA A 215 -11.44 4.60 -14.31
N LYS A 216 -12.74 4.88 -14.19
CA LYS A 216 -13.40 5.77 -15.13
C LYS A 216 -12.93 7.21 -14.95
N ASN A 217 -13.04 7.71 -13.72
CA ASN A 217 -12.70 9.05 -13.26
C ASN A 217 -11.24 9.08 -12.74
N ASN A 218 -11.01 9.13 -11.42
CA ASN A 218 -9.66 9.19 -10.85
C ASN A 218 -9.20 7.81 -10.35
N ALA A 219 -7.96 7.40 -10.63
CA ALA A 219 -7.48 6.09 -10.16
C ALA A 219 -7.24 6.07 -8.64
N ILE A 220 -6.58 7.09 -8.10
CA ILE A 220 -6.34 7.27 -6.67
C ILE A 220 -6.84 8.65 -6.24
N LYS A 221 -7.65 8.73 -5.17
CA LYS A 221 -8.18 10.01 -4.67
C LYS A 221 -8.26 10.08 -3.15
N GLY A 222 -7.50 10.95 -2.52
CA GLY A 222 -7.68 11.30 -1.10
C GLY A 222 -8.12 12.75 -1.01
N LYS A 223 -9.29 13.03 -0.43
CA LYS A 223 -9.81 14.41 -0.41
C LYS A 223 -8.83 15.35 0.30
N ASP A 224 -8.39 14.97 1.49
CA ASP A 224 -7.59 15.84 2.37
C ASP A 224 -6.08 15.64 2.15
N SER A 225 -5.62 14.45 1.81
CA SER A 225 -4.32 14.23 1.16
C SER A 225 -4.19 12.86 0.50
N VAL A 226 -3.18 12.74 -0.35
CA VAL A 226 -2.62 11.43 -0.78
C VAL A 226 -1.14 11.40 -0.45
N SER A 227 -0.71 10.47 0.41
CA SER A 227 0.70 10.31 0.81
C SER A 227 1.22 8.95 0.35
N ILE A 228 2.20 8.93 -0.57
CA ILE A 228 2.72 7.71 -1.21
C ILE A 228 4.19 7.49 -0.85
N ARG A 229 4.45 6.48 -0.02
CA ARG A 229 5.80 6.27 0.54
C ARG A 229 6.71 5.45 -0.37
N ASP A 230 6.17 4.41 -1.00
CA ASP A 230 6.81 3.56 -2.00
C ASP A 230 5.73 2.70 -2.70
N GLY A 231 6.11 1.89 -3.69
CA GLY A 231 5.21 0.91 -4.33
C GLY A 231 5.27 0.92 -5.86
N ASN A 232 4.54 0.00 -6.50
CA ASN A 232 4.45 -0.09 -7.96
C ASN A 232 3.02 0.24 -8.41
N TYR A 233 2.86 1.24 -9.28
CA TYR A 233 1.57 1.79 -9.68
C TYR A 233 1.41 1.74 -11.19
N THR A 234 0.45 0.97 -11.68
CA THR A 234 -0.07 1.04 -13.06
C THR A 234 -1.48 1.58 -12.98
N LEU A 235 -1.64 2.85 -13.34
CA LEU A 235 -2.90 3.58 -13.28
C LEU A 235 -3.41 3.81 -14.70
N THR A 236 -4.72 3.76 -14.91
CA THR A 236 -5.33 4.05 -16.22
C THR A 236 -6.69 4.67 -16.00
N THR A 237 -6.88 5.89 -16.52
CA THR A 237 -8.12 6.65 -16.41
C THR A 237 -8.73 7.00 -17.76
N SER A 238 -10.04 7.26 -17.81
CA SER A 238 -10.75 7.66 -19.03
C SER A 238 -11.28 9.10 -19.02
N GLU A 239 -11.57 9.64 -17.84
CA GLU A 239 -12.21 10.96 -17.64
C GLU A 239 -11.50 11.85 -16.59
N GLY A 240 -10.70 11.28 -15.66
CA GLY A 240 -10.06 12.01 -14.55
C GLY A 240 -8.57 11.71 -14.34
N ASP A 241 -8.04 12.11 -13.19
CA ASP A 241 -6.60 12.11 -12.89
C ASP A 241 -6.08 10.76 -12.37
N GLY A 242 -4.82 10.41 -12.65
CA GLY A 242 -4.19 9.24 -12.02
C GLY A 242 -4.17 9.33 -10.49
N ILE A 243 -3.83 10.50 -9.95
CA ILE A 243 -3.79 10.76 -8.50
C ILE A 243 -4.35 12.16 -8.25
N GLN A 244 -5.33 12.30 -7.35
CA GLN A 244 -5.97 13.57 -7.02
C GLN A 244 -6.11 13.80 -5.51
N ALA A 245 -5.81 15.01 -5.05
CA ALA A 245 -6.28 15.57 -3.78
C ALA A 245 -7.02 16.88 -4.05
N ASN A 246 -8.06 17.20 -3.26
CA ASN A 246 -9.00 18.27 -3.65
C ASN A 246 -9.68 19.07 -2.53
N ASN A 247 -9.27 18.93 -1.26
CA ASN A 247 -9.70 19.86 -0.21
C ASN A 247 -9.15 21.27 -0.51
N THR A 248 -10.07 22.25 -0.62
CA THR A 248 -9.75 23.67 -0.82
C THR A 248 -10.25 24.55 0.34
N GLU A 249 -10.66 23.92 1.43
CA GLU A 249 -11.26 24.54 2.62
C GLU A 249 -10.22 24.73 3.74
N ASP A 250 -9.21 23.85 3.82
CA ASP A 250 -8.09 23.91 4.75
C ASP A 250 -6.75 23.97 4.00
N ALA A 251 -5.92 24.98 4.31
CA ALA A 251 -4.62 25.22 3.66
C ALA A 251 -3.50 24.25 4.11
N THR A 252 -3.77 23.35 5.06
CA THR A 252 -2.88 22.26 5.49
C THR A 252 -3.21 20.91 4.83
N LYS A 253 -4.25 20.90 3.99
CA LYS A 253 -4.85 19.76 3.29
C LYS A 253 -4.91 20.04 1.77
N GLY A 254 -5.43 19.10 0.99
CA GLY A 254 -5.49 19.17 -0.47
C GLY A 254 -4.17 18.90 -1.18
N TYR A 255 -3.20 18.25 -0.51
CA TYR A 255 -1.86 17.99 -1.05
C TYR A 255 -1.67 16.53 -1.49
N ILE A 256 -0.70 16.32 -2.38
CA ILE A 256 -0.20 15.00 -2.77
C ILE A 256 1.29 14.96 -2.42
N GLY A 257 1.68 14.07 -1.51
CA GLY A 257 3.07 13.78 -1.17
C GLY A 257 3.52 12.46 -1.80
N ILE A 258 4.66 12.46 -2.48
CA ILE A 258 5.23 11.26 -3.11
C ILE A 258 6.72 11.19 -2.79
N ASP A 259 7.10 10.21 -1.98
CA ASP A 259 8.45 10.02 -1.44
C ASP A 259 9.19 8.81 -2.03
N GLY A 260 8.49 8.01 -2.84
CA GLY A 260 9.02 6.82 -3.50
C GLY A 260 8.07 6.24 -4.54
N GLY A 261 8.36 5.02 -5.00
CA GLY A 261 7.54 4.27 -5.93
C GLY A 261 7.86 4.42 -7.41
N ILE A 262 7.26 3.53 -8.21
CA ILE A 262 7.38 3.46 -9.67
C ILE A 262 5.98 3.60 -10.28
N PHE A 263 5.82 4.53 -11.22
CA PHE A 263 4.51 4.91 -11.77
C PHE A 263 4.45 4.74 -13.28
N THR A 264 3.34 4.16 -13.76
CA THR A 264 2.85 4.23 -15.14
C THR A 264 1.44 4.83 -15.06
N ILE A 265 1.22 5.95 -15.75
CA ILE A 265 0.00 6.76 -15.76
C ILE A 265 -0.18 7.31 -17.19
#